data_AF-A0AAQ3KSS5-F1
#
_entry.id   AF-A0AAQ3KSS5-F1
#
_cell.length_a   1.000
_cell.length_b   1.000
_cell.length_c   1.000
_cell.angle_alpha   90.00
_cell.angle_beta   90.00
_cell.angle_gamma   90.00
#
_symmetry.space_group_name_H-M   'P 1'
#
loop_
_entity.id
_entity.type
_entity.pdbx_description
1 polymer ?
#
loop_
_entity_poly.entity_id
_entity_poly.type
_entity_poly.pdbx_seq_one_letter_code
_entity_poly.pdbx_strand_id
1 'polypeptide(L)'
;MAASVENRQFGNLEPASILVIPVLADGKVVGTHRRTGSPMPSFGSPAPVTPVPNKEKGHRLGEDDDSDDDEEAIDWKQRYGDMNLEVEPSIDDPRDEGTADAWVVRNPSLIRLTGKHPFNSEPPLGRLMLHGFITPVPIHYVRNHGAVPKADWDTWTVEITGLVNRPVRLTMNEMS
;
A
#
# COMPACT_ATOMS: atom_id res chain seq x y z
N MET A 1 -22.08 41.09 8.49
CA MET A 1 -23.18 40.12 8.29
C MET A 1 -22.58 38.74 8.39
N ALA A 2 -22.85 38.01 9.47
CA ALA A 2 -22.33 36.66 9.70
C ALA A 2 -23.45 35.65 9.46
N ALA A 3 -23.23 34.67 8.59
CA ALA A 3 -24.18 33.60 8.35
C ALA A 3 -23.97 32.50 9.39
N SER A 4 -24.99 32.27 10.22
CA SER A 4 -25.08 31.17 11.18
C SER A 4 -25.39 29.86 10.43
N VAL A 5 -24.68 28.78 10.73
CA VAL A 5 -24.97 27.44 10.21
C VAL A 5 -25.36 26.56 11.39
N GLU A 6 -26.61 26.15 11.45
CA GLU A 6 -27.16 25.30 12.51
C GLU A 6 -26.73 23.83 12.33
N ASN A 7 -26.42 23.17 13.46
CA ASN A 7 -26.08 21.75 13.52
C ASN A 7 -27.31 20.88 13.26
N ARG A 8 -27.27 20.06 12.20
CA ARG A 8 -28.30 19.07 11.88
C ARG A 8 -28.15 17.83 12.78
N GLN A 9 -29.10 17.63 13.69
CA GLN A 9 -29.23 16.38 14.47
C GLN A 9 -29.83 15.26 13.60
N PHE A 10 -29.20 14.10 13.55
CA PHE A 10 -29.79 12.89 12.98
C PHE A 10 -30.59 12.17 14.07
N GLY A 11 -31.91 12.08 13.88
CA GLY A 11 -32.79 11.29 14.73
C GLY A 11 -32.68 9.80 14.41
N ASN A 12 -32.57 8.99 15.46
CA ASN A 12 -32.61 7.53 15.42
C ASN A 12 -33.96 7.03 14.88
N LEU A 13 -33.93 6.09 13.93
CA LEU A 13 -35.11 5.31 13.52
C LEU A 13 -34.78 3.82 13.65
N GLU A 14 -35.43 3.19 14.64
CA GLU A 14 -35.51 1.74 14.88
C GLU A 14 -36.57 1.09 13.96
N PRO A 15 -36.56 -0.26 13.81
CA PRO A 15 -37.09 -0.95 12.63
C PRO A 15 -38.56 -1.35 12.78
N ALA A 16 -39.33 -1.27 11.68
CA ALA A 16 -40.68 -1.79 11.61
C ALA A 16 -40.79 -2.98 10.65
N SER A 17 -41.28 -4.07 11.23
CA SER A 17 -41.71 -5.35 10.70
C SER A 17 -42.78 -5.25 9.61
N ILE A 18 -42.67 -6.10 8.57
CA ILE A 18 -43.78 -6.44 7.68
C ILE A 18 -43.88 -7.97 7.56
N LEU A 19 -45.09 -8.46 7.82
CA LEU A 19 -45.49 -9.85 7.92
C LEU A 19 -45.77 -10.49 6.54
N VAL A 20 -45.72 -11.83 6.53
CA VAL A 20 -45.76 -12.81 5.44
C VAL A 20 -47.16 -13.07 4.85
N ILE A 21 -47.23 -13.48 3.57
CA ILE A 21 -48.27 -14.40 3.03
C ILE A 21 -47.58 -15.50 2.18
N PRO A 22 -47.92 -16.80 2.37
CA PRO A 22 -47.27 -17.92 1.67
C PRO A 22 -48.04 -18.38 0.42
N VAL A 23 -47.32 -18.92 -0.57
CA VAL A 23 -47.86 -19.78 -1.63
C VAL A 23 -47.16 -21.15 -1.55
N LEU A 24 -47.98 -22.18 -1.48
CA LEU A 24 -47.64 -23.60 -1.39
C LEU A 24 -47.44 -24.19 -2.79
N ALA A 25 -46.33 -24.91 -3.02
CA ALA A 25 -46.28 -26.01 -3.99
C ALA A 25 -45.10 -26.96 -3.69
N ASP A 26 -45.45 -28.23 -3.54
CA ASP A 26 -44.62 -29.41 -3.32
C ASP A 26 -43.51 -29.65 -4.34
N GLY A 27 -42.41 -30.31 -3.91
CA GLY A 27 -41.41 -30.86 -4.83
C GLY A 27 -40.11 -31.32 -4.18
N LYS A 28 -40.13 -32.53 -3.62
CA LYS A 28 -38.97 -33.25 -3.03
C LYS A 28 -37.98 -33.68 -4.13
N VAL A 29 -36.73 -33.19 -4.11
CA VAL A 29 -35.59 -33.86 -4.77
C VAL A 29 -34.34 -33.81 -3.89
N VAL A 30 -33.92 -34.99 -3.45
CA VAL A 30 -32.63 -35.28 -2.85
C VAL A 30 -31.58 -35.28 -3.97
N GLY A 31 -30.53 -34.46 -3.82
CA GLY A 31 -29.42 -34.40 -4.77
C GLY A 31 -28.10 -34.10 -4.06
N THR A 32 -27.33 -35.15 -3.77
CA THR A 32 -25.96 -35.08 -3.28
C THR A 32 -25.02 -34.71 -4.44
N HIS A 33 -24.65 -33.44 -4.56
CA HIS A 33 -23.62 -33.02 -5.51
C HIS A 33 -22.28 -32.76 -4.81
N ARG A 34 -21.41 -33.77 -4.91
CA ARG A 34 -19.97 -33.68 -4.67
C ARG A 34 -19.38 -32.57 -5.54
N ARG A 35 -18.74 -31.56 -4.93
CA ARG A 35 -17.91 -30.61 -5.68
C ARG A 35 -16.60 -31.28 -6.08
N THR A 36 -16.45 -31.54 -7.37
CA THR A 36 -15.23 -31.96 -8.03
C THR A 36 -14.21 -30.81 -8.02
N GLY A 37 -12.96 -31.12 -7.69
CA GLY A 37 -11.87 -30.15 -7.50
C GLY A 37 -11.45 -29.43 -8.78
N SER A 38 -11.09 -28.16 -8.61
CA SER A 38 -10.45 -27.34 -9.64
C SER A 38 -8.94 -27.61 -9.68
N PRO A 39 -8.29 -27.68 -10.86
CA PRO A 39 -6.84 -27.82 -10.96
C PRO A 39 -6.17 -26.44 -10.88
N MET A 40 -5.39 -26.18 -9.83
CA MET A 40 -4.47 -25.04 -9.77
C MET A 40 -3.17 -25.38 -10.52
N PRO A 41 -2.60 -24.46 -11.33
CA PRO A 41 -1.27 -24.66 -11.89
C PRO A 41 -0.22 -24.63 -10.78
N SER A 42 0.59 -25.68 -10.67
CA SER A 42 1.69 -25.77 -9.72
C SER A 42 2.81 -24.79 -10.09
N PHE A 43 2.89 -23.65 -9.41
CA PHE A 43 4.09 -22.83 -9.41
C PHE A 43 5.10 -23.48 -8.45
N GLY A 44 6.19 -24.02 -9.00
CA GLY A 44 7.25 -24.65 -8.21
C GLY A 44 8.02 -23.59 -7.41
N SER A 45 8.01 -23.73 -6.09
CA SER A 45 8.90 -22.98 -5.20
C SER A 45 10.35 -23.41 -5.42
N PRO A 46 11.34 -22.50 -5.45
CA PRO A 46 12.74 -22.91 -5.40
C PRO A 46 13.05 -23.55 -4.03
N ALA A 47 13.93 -24.54 -4.04
CA ALA A 47 14.25 -25.39 -2.89
C ALA A 47 14.82 -24.59 -1.70
N PRO A 48 14.54 -25.01 -0.44
CA PRO A 48 15.15 -24.41 0.74
C PRO A 48 16.65 -24.73 0.78
N VAL A 49 17.45 -23.70 1.01
CA VAL A 49 18.88 -23.80 1.33
C VAL A 49 19.09 -24.74 2.53
N THR A 50 20.00 -25.70 2.37
CA THR A 50 20.35 -26.70 3.39
C THR A 50 21.01 -26.07 4.62
N PRO A 51 20.70 -26.52 5.86
CA PRO A 51 21.44 -26.12 7.05
C PRO A 51 22.68 -27.00 7.24
N VAL A 52 23.78 -26.42 7.75
CA VAL A 52 25.05 -27.11 8.09
C VAL A 52 25.49 -26.65 9.49
N PRO A 53 26.21 -27.48 10.27
CA PRO A 53 25.73 -28.53 11.16
C PRO A 53 25.79 -28.14 12.65
N ASN A 54 25.06 -28.92 13.45
CA ASN A 54 24.88 -28.79 14.90
C ASN A 54 26.20 -28.99 15.69
N LYS A 55 26.48 -28.13 16.67
CA LYS A 55 27.49 -28.39 17.71
C LYS A 55 26.81 -28.33 19.07
N GLU A 56 26.41 -29.49 19.58
CA GLU A 56 25.90 -29.65 20.93
C GLU A 56 27.02 -29.35 21.94
N LYS A 57 26.78 -28.41 22.86
CA LYS A 57 27.23 -28.49 24.25
C LYS A 57 26.21 -27.79 25.14
N GLY A 58 25.49 -28.56 25.95
CA GLY A 58 24.65 -28.01 27.00
C GLY A 58 25.48 -27.49 28.17
N HIS A 59 25.04 -26.39 28.78
CA HIS A 59 25.19 -26.14 30.22
C HIS A 59 24.30 -24.97 30.68
N ARG A 60 23.34 -25.30 31.56
CA ARG A 60 22.80 -24.60 32.75
C ARG A 60 22.43 -23.11 32.71
N LEU A 61 21.29 -22.86 33.37
CA LEU A 61 20.65 -21.60 33.72
C LEU A 61 21.59 -20.48 34.20
N GLY A 62 21.46 -19.32 33.54
CA GLY A 62 21.38 -17.99 34.14
C GLY A 62 22.69 -17.27 34.44
N GLU A 63 23.14 -16.41 33.51
CA GLU A 63 23.92 -15.20 33.79
C GLU A 63 23.48 -14.13 32.77
N ASP A 64 23.07 -12.97 33.27
CA ASP A 64 22.78 -11.77 32.47
C ASP A 64 24.10 -11.29 31.85
N ASP A 65 24.31 -11.62 30.57
CA ASP A 65 25.45 -11.14 29.79
C ASP A 65 24.96 -10.02 28.87
N ASP A 66 25.16 -8.80 29.33
CA ASP A 66 25.02 -7.55 28.56
C ASP A 66 26.15 -7.55 27.51
N SER A 67 26.00 -8.41 26.51
CA SER A 67 26.89 -8.48 25.36
C SER A 67 26.61 -7.23 24.55
N ASP A 68 27.49 -6.25 24.68
CA ASP A 68 27.75 -5.21 23.69
C ASP A 68 28.01 -5.93 22.35
N ASP A 69 26.93 -6.30 21.65
CA ASP A 69 26.97 -6.76 20.28
C ASP A 69 27.50 -5.57 19.50
N ASP A 70 28.80 -5.63 19.19
CA ASP A 70 29.46 -4.82 18.18
C ASP A 70 28.60 -4.93 16.92
N GLU A 71 27.66 -4.00 16.73
CA GLU A 71 26.90 -3.84 15.49
C GLU A 71 27.92 -3.50 14.42
N GLU A 72 28.49 -4.55 13.81
CA GLU A 72 29.38 -4.46 12.67
C GLU A 72 28.61 -3.67 11.63
N ALA A 73 28.97 -2.38 11.49
CA ALA A 73 28.22 -1.43 10.71
C ALA A 73 28.06 -1.99 9.29
N ILE A 74 26.87 -2.51 9.00
CA ILE A 74 26.60 -3.19 7.74
C ILE A 74 26.81 -2.15 6.64
N ASP A 75 27.90 -2.29 5.88
CA ASP A 75 28.14 -1.44 4.72
C ASP A 75 27.16 -1.82 3.61
N TRP A 76 25.95 -1.26 3.71
CA TRP A 76 24.88 -1.42 2.74
C TRP A 76 25.32 -1.00 1.34
N LYS A 77 26.30 -0.12 1.21
CA LYS A 77 26.87 0.31 -0.06
C LYS A 77 27.74 -0.79 -0.67
N GLN A 78 28.49 -1.54 0.14
CA GLN A 78 29.23 -2.70 -0.35
C GLN A 78 28.28 -3.86 -0.71
N ARG A 79 27.19 -4.04 0.03
CA ARG A 79 26.22 -5.13 -0.20
C ARG A 79 25.30 -4.89 -1.41
N TYR A 80 24.95 -3.63 -1.70
CA TYR A 80 23.94 -3.28 -2.70
C TYR A 80 24.35 -2.18 -3.69
N GLY A 81 25.57 -1.63 -3.60
CA GLY A 81 26.00 -0.47 -4.37
C GLY A 81 26.25 -0.68 -5.86
N ASP A 82 26.36 -1.94 -6.31
CA ASP A 82 26.67 -2.28 -7.71
C ASP A 82 25.43 -2.53 -8.59
N MET A 83 24.23 -2.32 -8.05
CA MET A 83 22.98 -2.63 -8.73
C MET A 83 22.37 -1.37 -9.36
N ASN A 84 22.99 -0.87 -10.43
CA ASN A 84 22.56 0.33 -11.15
C ASN A 84 21.92 -0.05 -12.50
N LEU A 85 20.77 -0.74 -12.44
CA LEU A 85 19.95 -0.93 -13.63
C LEU A 85 19.37 0.42 -14.06
N GLU A 86 19.46 0.74 -15.36
CA GLU A 86 18.80 1.92 -15.90
C GLU A 86 17.29 1.88 -15.56
N VAL A 87 16.78 3.02 -15.10
CA VAL A 87 15.39 3.15 -14.70
C VAL A 87 14.60 3.58 -15.91
N GLU A 88 13.63 2.76 -16.32
CA GLU A 88 12.71 3.15 -17.38
C GLU A 88 12.02 4.48 -17.00
N PRO A 89 11.99 5.45 -17.92
CA PRO A 89 11.36 6.73 -17.64
C PRO A 89 9.86 6.56 -17.40
N SER A 90 9.29 7.48 -16.60
CA SER A 90 7.83 7.62 -16.51
C SER A 90 7.29 8.17 -17.83
N ILE A 91 6.11 7.69 -18.24
CA ILE A 91 5.44 8.09 -19.48
C ILE A 91 4.01 8.53 -19.21
N ASP A 92 3.40 9.22 -20.18
CA ASP A 92 1.95 9.37 -20.26
C ASP A 92 1.32 8.01 -20.57
N ASP A 93 0.83 7.33 -19.54
CA ASP A 93 0.31 5.96 -19.65
C ASP A 93 -1.13 5.99 -20.22
N PRO A 94 -1.41 5.37 -21.39
CA PRO A 94 -2.76 5.34 -21.99
C PRO A 94 -3.81 4.75 -21.05
N ARG A 95 -3.40 3.92 -20.08
CA ARG A 95 -4.31 3.39 -19.07
C ARG A 95 -4.92 4.49 -18.20
N ASP A 96 -4.35 5.68 -18.15
CA ASP A 96 -4.85 6.80 -17.33
C ASP A 96 -5.77 7.77 -18.07
N GLU A 97 -5.94 7.61 -19.38
CA GLU A 97 -6.84 8.42 -20.20
C GLU A 97 -8.26 8.42 -19.64
N GLY A 98 -8.89 9.59 -19.48
CA GLY A 98 -10.24 9.69 -18.91
C GLY A 98 -10.32 9.49 -17.39
N THR A 99 -9.20 9.43 -16.67
CA THR A 99 -9.16 9.59 -15.20
C THR A 99 -8.87 11.04 -14.82
N ALA A 100 -9.13 11.39 -13.56
CA ALA A 100 -8.70 12.66 -12.99
C ALA A 100 -7.16 12.83 -12.98
N ASP A 101 -6.41 11.73 -13.06
CA ASP A 101 -4.94 11.72 -12.99
C ASP A 101 -4.28 11.55 -14.37
N ALA A 102 -4.99 11.76 -15.48
CA ALA A 102 -4.45 11.61 -16.84
C ALA A 102 -3.23 12.51 -17.16
N TRP A 103 -2.89 13.43 -16.26
CA TRP A 103 -1.76 14.36 -16.35
C TRP A 103 -0.50 13.85 -15.62
N VAL A 104 -0.62 12.75 -14.86
CA VAL A 104 0.47 12.22 -14.04
C VAL A 104 1.21 11.16 -14.85
N VAL A 105 2.47 11.43 -15.19
CA VAL A 105 3.35 10.44 -15.81
C VAL A 105 3.68 9.32 -14.82
N ARG A 106 3.65 8.07 -15.30
CA ARG A 106 3.87 6.88 -14.46
C ARG A 106 4.79 5.90 -15.16
N ASN A 107 5.55 5.16 -14.37
CA ASN A 107 6.33 4.07 -14.92
C ASN A 107 5.40 2.91 -15.30
N PRO A 108 5.44 2.42 -16.55
CA PRO A 108 4.48 1.44 -17.04
C PRO A 108 4.67 0.05 -16.41
N SER A 109 5.84 -0.22 -15.82
CA SER A 109 6.17 -1.50 -15.17
C SER A 109 5.57 -1.67 -13.77
N LEU A 110 5.04 -0.60 -13.18
CA LEU A 110 4.36 -0.66 -11.88
C LEU A 110 3.12 -1.56 -11.96
N ILE A 111 2.96 -2.41 -10.95
CA ILE A 111 1.81 -3.32 -10.82
C ILE A 111 0.67 -2.55 -10.19
N ARG A 112 -0.44 -2.37 -10.92
CA ARG A 112 -1.64 -1.66 -10.43
C ARG A 112 -2.48 -2.57 -9.53
N LEU A 113 -2.74 -2.12 -8.30
CA LEU A 113 -3.44 -2.90 -7.25
C LEU A 113 -4.94 -2.60 -7.16
N THR A 114 -5.38 -1.46 -7.68
CA THR A 114 -6.79 -1.00 -7.64
C THR A 114 -7.36 -0.70 -9.03
N GLY A 115 -6.79 -1.34 -10.07
CA GLY A 115 -7.16 -1.08 -11.46
C GLY A 115 -6.68 0.29 -11.93
N LYS A 116 -7.58 1.06 -12.56
CA LYS A 116 -7.24 2.32 -13.23
C LYS A 116 -7.10 3.50 -12.25
N HIS A 117 -8.08 3.71 -11.37
CA HIS A 117 -8.14 4.84 -10.45
C HIS A 117 -8.99 4.51 -9.20
N PRO A 118 -8.61 4.91 -7.97
CA PRO A 118 -7.37 5.61 -7.59
C PRO A 118 -6.11 4.81 -7.94
N PHE A 119 -5.00 5.48 -8.22
CA PHE A 119 -3.76 4.79 -8.56
C PHE A 119 -3.06 4.29 -7.30
N ASN A 120 -3.08 2.97 -7.11
CA ASN A 120 -2.26 2.28 -6.11
C ASN A 120 -1.40 1.25 -6.82
N SER A 121 -0.10 1.25 -6.56
CA SER A 121 0.82 0.37 -7.25
C SER A 121 2.09 0.08 -6.47
N GLU A 122 2.71 -1.04 -6.80
CA GLU A 122 4.01 -1.46 -6.29
C GLU A 122 4.95 -1.87 -7.43
N PRO A 123 6.28 -1.73 -7.26
CA PRO A 123 7.24 -2.27 -8.21
C PRO A 123 7.26 -3.80 -8.17
N PRO A 124 7.54 -4.48 -9.30
CA PRO A 124 7.86 -5.90 -9.27
C PRO A 124 9.04 -6.18 -8.33
N LEU A 125 8.91 -7.13 -7.40
CA LEU A 125 9.90 -7.39 -6.34
C LEU A 125 11.32 -7.58 -6.88
N GLY A 126 11.49 -8.35 -7.95
CA GLY A 126 12.79 -8.55 -8.58
C GLY A 126 13.40 -7.22 -9.05
N ARG A 127 12.61 -6.35 -9.67
CA ARG A 127 13.07 -5.03 -10.11
C ARG A 127 13.43 -4.14 -8.93
N LEU A 128 12.63 -4.15 -7.87
CA LEU A 128 12.91 -3.41 -6.64
C LEU A 128 14.28 -3.79 -6.05
N MET A 129 14.54 -5.09 -5.88
CA MET A 129 15.81 -5.59 -5.32
C MET A 129 17.02 -5.26 -6.20
N LEU A 130 16.84 -5.23 -7.53
CA LEU A 130 17.88 -4.87 -8.50
C LEU A 130 18.23 -3.38 -8.52
N HIS A 131 17.50 -2.49 -7.84
CA HIS A 131 17.89 -1.07 -7.73
C HIS A 131 18.58 -0.76 -6.39
N GLY A 132 18.83 -1.79 -5.57
CA GLY A 132 19.62 -1.67 -4.35
C GLY A 132 18.94 -0.82 -3.26
N PHE A 133 19.76 -0.05 -2.54
CA PHE A 133 19.34 0.61 -1.31
C PHE A 133 18.36 1.78 -1.53
N ILE A 134 18.57 2.58 -2.58
CA ILE A 134 17.73 3.75 -2.87
C ILE A 134 16.83 3.41 -4.04
N THR A 135 15.53 3.25 -3.77
CA THR A 135 14.54 3.02 -4.83
C THR A 135 14.36 4.26 -5.70
N PRO A 136 14.57 4.18 -7.03
CA PRO A 136 14.35 5.29 -7.93
C PRO A 136 12.89 5.74 -7.95
N VAL A 137 12.68 7.07 -8.02
CA VAL A 137 11.34 7.70 -8.00
C VAL A 137 10.33 7.05 -8.97
N PRO A 138 10.67 6.74 -10.24
CA PRO A 138 9.70 6.18 -11.18
C PRO A 138 9.09 4.85 -10.74
N ILE A 139 9.81 4.05 -9.93
CA ILE A 139 9.35 2.74 -9.47
C ILE A 139 9.00 2.71 -7.97
N HIS A 140 8.97 3.86 -7.32
CA HIS A 140 8.56 3.95 -5.92
C HIS A 140 7.09 3.55 -5.77
N TYR A 141 6.74 2.95 -4.62
CA TYR A 141 5.35 2.57 -4.36
C TYR A 141 4.45 3.81 -4.38
N VAL A 142 3.21 3.65 -4.85
CA VAL A 142 2.22 4.73 -4.82
C VAL A 142 0.97 4.24 -4.13
N ARG A 143 0.50 5.02 -3.14
CA ARG A 143 -0.77 4.77 -2.46
C ARG A 143 -1.62 6.03 -2.47
N ASN A 144 -2.60 6.07 -3.36
CA ASN A 144 -3.60 7.13 -3.40
C ASN A 144 -4.97 6.62 -2.92
N HIS A 145 -5.59 7.40 -2.02
CA HIS A 145 -6.99 7.17 -1.64
C HIS A 145 -8.00 7.78 -2.63
N GLY A 146 -7.56 8.74 -3.45
CA GLY A 146 -8.39 9.45 -4.44
C GLY A 146 -7.54 10.05 -5.55
N ALA A 147 -8.05 11.10 -6.20
CA ALA A 147 -7.33 11.80 -7.26
C ALA A 147 -6.16 12.63 -6.73
N VAL A 148 -5.11 12.72 -7.55
CA VAL A 148 -3.93 13.54 -7.25
C VAL A 148 -4.28 15.01 -7.50
N PRO A 149 -4.16 15.88 -6.49
CA PRO A 149 -4.36 17.32 -6.69
C PRO A 149 -3.32 17.89 -7.66
N LYS A 150 -3.77 18.71 -8.62
CA LYS A 150 -2.88 19.54 -9.43
C LYS A 150 -2.50 20.78 -8.62
N ALA A 151 -1.33 20.73 -8.00
CA ALA A 151 -0.76 21.83 -7.23
C ALA A 151 0.23 22.64 -8.07
N ASP A 152 0.29 23.95 -7.82
CA ASP A 152 1.29 24.86 -8.39
C ASP A 152 2.15 25.42 -7.25
N TRP A 153 3.48 25.33 -7.40
CA TRP A 153 4.43 25.62 -6.33
C TRP A 153 4.33 27.06 -5.83
N ASP A 154 4.18 28.02 -6.76
CA ASP A 154 4.18 29.45 -6.47
C ASP A 154 2.94 29.90 -5.70
N THR A 155 1.84 29.15 -5.83
CA THR A 155 0.56 29.46 -5.19
C THR A 155 0.21 28.53 -4.03
N TRP A 156 0.97 27.45 -3.83
CA TRP A 156 0.71 26.49 -2.77
C TRP A 156 1.10 27.04 -1.39
N THR A 157 0.25 26.77 -0.41
CA THR A 157 0.45 27.22 0.97
C THR A 157 0.06 26.15 1.97
N VAL A 158 0.75 26.11 3.10
CA VAL A 158 0.45 25.24 4.24
C VAL A 158 -0.08 26.10 5.38
N GLU A 159 -1.23 25.72 5.94
CA GLU A 159 -1.84 26.40 7.09
C GLU A 159 -1.65 25.57 8.37
N ILE A 160 -1.00 26.17 9.37
CA ILE A 160 -0.84 25.60 10.72
C ILE A 160 -1.93 26.23 11.60
N THR A 161 -2.95 25.44 11.95
CA THR A 161 -4.14 25.89 12.69
C THR A 161 -4.49 24.92 13.82
N GLY A 162 -5.63 25.13 14.50
CA GLY A 162 -6.06 24.33 15.65
C GLY A 162 -5.67 24.95 16.99
N LEU A 163 -5.24 24.13 17.96
CA LEU A 163 -4.90 24.57 19.32
C LEU A 163 -3.46 25.14 19.39
N VAL A 164 -3.24 26.25 18.70
CA VAL A 164 -1.95 26.94 18.63
C VAL A 164 -2.09 28.41 19.03
N ASN A 165 -1.06 28.97 19.67
CA ASN A 165 -1.09 30.37 20.12
C ASN A 165 -1.10 31.37 18.95
N ARG A 166 -0.45 31.03 17.84
CA ARG A 166 -0.34 31.88 16.65
C ARG A 166 -0.50 31.02 15.39
N PRO A 167 -1.73 30.92 14.85
CA PRO A 167 -1.94 30.31 13.54
C PRO A 167 -1.10 31.01 12.48
N VAL A 168 -0.56 30.25 11.53
CA VAL A 168 0.26 30.79 10.45
C VAL A 168 -0.05 30.09 9.14
N ARG A 169 0.05 30.84 8.05
CA ARG A 169 0.00 30.32 6.69
C ARG A 169 1.36 30.58 6.05
N LEU A 170 1.99 29.53 5.58
CA LEU A 170 3.33 29.55 4.98
C LEU A 170 3.21 29.23 3.49
N THR A 171 3.91 30.00 2.67
CA THR A 171 4.13 29.72 1.25
C THR A 171 5.25 28.69 1.09
N MET A 172 5.33 28.03 -0.07
CA MET A 172 6.41 27.08 -0.34
C MET A 172 7.80 27.73 -0.28
N ASN A 173 7.93 28.99 -0.70
CA ASN A 173 9.19 29.74 -0.67
C ASN A 173 9.67 30.09 0.76
N GLU A 174 8.77 30.13 1.74
CA GLU A 174 9.14 30.33 3.15
C GLU A 174 9.65 29.03 3.81
N MET A 175 9.43 27.87 3.17
CA MET A 175 9.80 26.54 3.67
C MET A 175 10.99 25.91 2.92
N SER A 176 11.40 26.50 1.79
CA SER A 176 12.57 26.09 1.01
C SER A 176 13.86 26.66 1.56
#